data_AF-A0A4R6SZH2-F1
#
_entry.id   AF-A0A4R6SZH2-F1
#
_cell.length_a   1.000
_cell.length_b   1.000
_cell.length_c   1.000
_cell.angle_alpha   90.00
_cell.angle_beta   90.00
_cell.angle_gamma   90.00
#
_symmetry.space_group_name_H-M   'P 1'
#
loop_
_entity.id
_entity.type
_entity.pdbx_description
1 polymer ?
#
loop_
_entity_poly.entity_id
_entity_poly.type
_entity_poly.pdbx_seq_one_letter_code
_entity_poly.pdbx_strand_id
1 'polypeptide(L)'
;MIENNAQHKKNIKVTYLLLFLVAIGVILGIVKWVVFRHNGWNAYNTKELYDGFYQGAGNISGDVQQRKDMAKCFVDKIIILYPEGVETISADTLKKVIEQVGMECAETITKLSWTPITEKACLKKFRDFKELKGYSEEKKTSYAGCLLAKLKEKYPKGLMTEISQGEMDSLYADCLYVLK
;
A
#
# COMPACT_ATOMS: atom_id res chain seq x y z
N MET A 1 11.85 -24.34 26.50
CA MET A 1 12.21 -22.90 26.53
C MET A 1 11.23 -22.14 25.63
N ILE A 2 9.98 -21.98 26.08
CA ILE A 2 8.92 -21.24 25.38
C ILE A 2 8.40 -20.17 26.34
N GLU A 3 9.30 -19.37 26.90
CA GLU A 3 8.96 -18.24 27.76
C GLU A 3 10.00 -17.17 27.43
N ASN A 4 9.66 -16.30 26.47
CA ASN A 4 10.27 -14.96 26.28
C ASN A 4 9.74 -14.20 25.05
N ASN A 5 8.78 -14.73 24.27
CA ASN A 5 8.26 -14.02 23.09
C ASN A 5 7.16 -12.98 23.37
N ALA A 6 6.89 -12.63 24.63
CA ALA A 6 5.79 -11.72 24.99
C ALA A 6 6.13 -10.21 24.86
N GLN A 7 7.37 -9.83 24.56
CA GLN A 7 7.84 -8.44 24.79
C GLN A 7 8.32 -7.65 23.57
N HIS A 8 8.00 -8.08 22.35
CA HIS A 8 8.23 -7.28 21.14
C HIS A 8 6.94 -6.91 20.39
N LYS A 9 5.95 -6.39 21.12
CA LYS A 9 4.80 -5.65 20.55
C LYS A 9 5.27 -4.28 20.02
N LYS A 10 5.84 -4.23 18.82
CA LYS A 10 6.00 -2.97 18.08
C LYS A 10 4.87 -2.83 17.07
N ASN A 11 3.84 -2.08 17.46
CA ASN A 11 2.79 -1.42 16.67
C ASN A 11 2.98 -1.49 15.13
N ILE A 12 2.67 -2.63 14.49
CA ILE A 12 2.42 -2.65 13.06
C ILE A 12 0.98 -2.17 12.91
N LYS A 13 0.78 -0.84 12.94
CA LYS A 13 -0.52 -0.26 12.58
C LYS A 13 -0.89 -0.78 11.19
N VAL A 14 -2.13 -1.23 11.01
CA VAL A 14 -2.70 -1.63 9.71
C VAL A 14 -2.50 -0.56 8.64
N THR A 15 -2.38 0.71 9.09
CA THR A 15 -1.87 1.84 8.32
C THR A 15 -0.61 1.50 7.53
N TYR A 16 0.43 0.87 8.10
CA TYR A 16 1.67 0.50 7.38
C TYR A 16 1.52 -0.57 6.31
N LEU A 17 0.49 -1.42 6.40
CA LEU A 17 0.14 -2.37 5.36
C LEU A 17 -0.51 -1.63 4.18
N LEU A 18 -1.47 -0.75 4.49
CA LEU A 18 -2.18 0.12 3.54
C LEU A 18 -1.23 1.10 2.83
N LEU A 19 -0.31 1.72 3.56
CA LEU A 19 0.75 2.61 3.06
C LEU A 19 1.63 1.92 1.99
N PHE A 20 1.96 0.64 2.20
CA PHE A 20 2.79 -0.15 1.28
C PHE A 20 2.01 -0.60 0.02
N LEU A 21 0.71 -0.87 0.18
CA LEU A 21 -0.21 -1.28 -0.90
C LEU A 21 -0.46 -0.13 -1.89
N VAL A 22 -0.51 1.10 -1.38
CA VAL A 22 -0.67 2.31 -2.19
C VAL A 22 0.57 2.65 -2.99
N ALA A 23 1.74 2.54 -2.37
CA ALA A 23 3.01 2.77 -3.06
C ALA A 23 3.14 1.89 -4.32
N ILE A 24 2.60 0.66 -4.32
CA ILE A 24 2.72 -0.27 -5.45
C ILE A 24 1.65 -0.02 -6.54
N GLY A 25 0.40 0.28 -6.16
CA GLY A 25 -0.67 0.55 -7.14
C GLY A 25 -0.46 1.85 -7.93
N VAL A 26 0.24 2.80 -7.32
CA VAL A 26 0.55 4.10 -7.91
C VAL A 26 1.70 3.99 -8.92
N ILE A 27 2.65 3.06 -8.71
CA ILE A 27 3.79 2.82 -9.61
C ILE A 27 3.35 2.37 -11.02
N LEU A 28 2.20 1.69 -11.17
CA LEU A 28 1.72 1.24 -12.48
C LEU A 28 1.05 2.37 -13.30
N GLY A 29 0.61 3.46 -12.67
CA GLY A 29 0.16 4.68 -13.37
C GLY A 29 1.32 5.46 -14.01
N ILE A 30 2.56 5.26 -13.51
CA ILE A 30 3.78 5.93 -13.99
C ILE A 30 4.17 5.46 -15.40
N VAL A 31 3.75 4.27 -15.84
CA VAL A 31 4.19 3.72 -17.13
C VAL A 31 3.60 4.49 -18.33
N LYS A 32 2.51 5.23 -18.14
CA LYS A 32 1.96 6.16 -19.17
C LYS A 32 2.47 7.60 -19.05
N TRP A 33 3.27 7.90 -18.03
CA TRP A 33 3.72 9.26 -17.65
C TRP A 33 4.87 9.83 -18.49
N VAL A 34 5.44 9.02 -19.40
CA VAL A 34 6.56 9.39 -20.28
C VAL A 34 6.19 10.50 -21.30
N VAL A 35 4.94 10.96 -21.33
CA VAL A 35 4.45 11.96 -22.30
C VAL A 35 4.52 13.42 -21.79
N PHE A 36 4.76 13.67 -20.50
CA PHE A 36 4.74 15.04 -19.93
C PHE A 36 6.04 15.83 -20.12
N ARG A 37 6.68 15.69 -21.29
CA ARG A 37 7.99 16.33 -21.52
C ARG A 37 7.92 17.82 -21.82
N HIS A 38 6.75 18.41 -22.07
CA HIS A 38 6.65 19.80 -22.49
C HIS A 38 5.40 20.53 -21.94
N ASN A 39 5.64 21.70 -21.32
CA ASN A 39 4.72 22.79 -20.96
C ASN A 39 4.22 22.89 -19.51
N GLY A 40 4.93 22.33 -18.53
CA GLY A 40 4.63 22.53 -17.10
C GLY A 40 3.20 22.11 -16.69
N TRP A 41 2.67 22.65 -15.59
CA TRP A 41 1.29 22.39 -15.17
C TRP A 41 0.29 23.26 -15.93
N ASN A 42 -0.67 22.60 -16.59
CA ASN A 42 -1.84 23.22 -17.19
C ASN A 42 -3.06 22.32 -16.94
N ALA A 43 -4.26 22.78 -17.33
CA ALA A 43 -5.50 22.05 -17.09
C ALA A 43 -5.48 20.63 -17.69
N TYR A 44 -4.87 20.46 -18.86
CA TYR A 44 -4.75 19.16 -19.51
C TYR A 44 -3.78 18.23 -18.74
N ASN A 45 -2.56 18.69 -18.47
CA ASN A 45 -1.54 17.90 -17.77
C ASN A 45 -1.96 17.52 -16.34
N THR A 46 -2.62 18.44 -15.64
CA THR A 46 -3.15 18.20 -14.29
C THR A 46 -4.26 17.16 -14.29
N LYS A 47 -5.14 17.20 -15.30
CA LYS A 47 -6.22 16.22 -15.45
C LYS A 47 -5.67 14.83 -15.78
N GLU A 48 -4.74 14.72 -16.73
CA GLU A 48 -4.12 13.44 -17.07
C GLU A 48 -3.38 12.83 -15.88
N LEU A 49 -2.71 13.68 -15.08
CA LEU A 49 -2.10 13.25 -13.82
C LEU A 49 -3.14 12.69 -12.84
N TYR A 50 -4.20 13.45 -12.62
CA TYR A 50 -5.30 13.04 -11.75
C TYR A 50 -5.91 11.72 -12.21
N ASP A 51 -6.21 11.57 -13.50
CA ASP A 51 -6.83 10.37 -14.06
C ASP A 51 -5.91 9.14 -13.92
N GLY A 52 -4.60 9.33 -14.11
CA GLY A 52 -3.61 8.28 -13.88
C GLY A 52 -3.60 7.79 -12.43
N PHE A 53 -3.59 8.71 -11.46
CA PHE A 53 -3.66 8.35 -10.05
C PHE A 53 -5.02 7.76 -9.65
N TYR A 54 -6.12 8.28 -10.19
CA TYR A 54 -7.47 7.76 -9.93
C TYR A 54 -7.64 6.32 -10.44
N GLN A 55 -7.15 6.04 -11.66
CA GLN A 55 -7.11 4.68 -12.21
C GLN A 55 -6.23 3.77 -11.35
N GLY A 56 -5.05 4.24 -10.93
CA GLY A 56 -4.17 3.53 -10.02
C GLY A 56 -4.83 3.21 -8.69
N ALA A 57 -5.57 4.15 -8.10
CA ALA A 57 -6.33 3.97 -6.86
C ALA A 57 -7.46 2.94 -7.01
N GLY A 58 -8.00 2.76 -8.22
CA GLY A 58 -8.97 1.71 -8.54
C GLY A 58 -8.46 0.29 -8.29
N ASN A 59 -7.14 0.09 -8.31
CA ASN A 59 -6.52 -1.19 -7.98
C ASN A 59 -6.42 -1.47 -6.47
N ILE A 60 -6.67 -0.46 -5.64
CA ILE A 60 -6.47 -0.50 -4.19
C ILE A 60 -7.81 -0.49 -3.44
N SER A 61 -8.73 0.36 -3.87
CA SER A 61 -10.02 0.54 -3.19
C SER A 61 -11.18 0.43 -4.15
N GLY A 62 -12.28 -0.18 -3.73
CA GLY A 62 -13.60 -0.11 -4.38
C GLY A 62 -14.32 1.24 -4.20
N ASP A 63 -13.91 2.04 -3.23
CA ASP A 63 -14.61 3.26 -2.81
C ASP A 63 -14.28 4.43 -3.74
N VAL A 64 -15.30 4.94 -4.44
CA VAL A 64 -15.14 6.02 -5.42
C VAL A 64 -14.62 7.31 -4.79
N GLN A 65 -15.10 7.67 -3.60
CA GLN A 65 -14.69 8.92 -2.96
C GLN A 65 -13.24 8.83 -2.49
N GLN A 66 -12.86 7.71 -1.89
CA GLN A 66 -11.48 7.48 -1.48
C GLN A 66 -10.51 7.52 -2.66
N ARG A 67 -10.88 6.94 -3.83
CA ARG A 67 -10.05 7.03 -5.05
C ARG A 67 -9.85 8.49 -5.49
N LYS A 68 -10.90 9.31 -5.42
CA LYS A 68 -10.83 10.75 -5.76
C LYS A 68 -9.94 11.49 -4.78
N ASP A 69 -10.11 11.25 -3.48
CA ASP A 69 -9.34 11.90 -2.42
C ASP A 69 -7.86 11.55 -2.52
N MET A 70 -7.53 10.28 -2.80
CA MET A 70 -6.17 9.85 -3.08
C MET A 70 -5.60 10.56 -4.31
N ALA A 71 -6.28 10.50 -5.46
CA ALA A 71 -5.81 11.11 -6.69
C ALA A 71 -5.58 12.61 -6.54
N LYS A 72 -6.50 13.30 -5.84
CA LYS A 72 -6.37 14.71 -5.51
C LYS A 72 -5.16 14.98 -4.62
N CYS A 73 -4.98 14.23 -3.53
CA CYS A 73 -3.83 14.40 -2.64
C CYS A 73 -2.50 14.26 -3.39
N PHE A 74 -2.40 13.26 -4.28
CA PHE A 74 -1.22 13.05 -5.08
C PHE A 74 -0.92 14.22 -6.01
N VAL A 75 -1.92 14.68 -6.78
CA VAL A 75 -1.80 15.82 -7.69
C VAL A 75 -1.34 17.06 -6.91
N ASP A 76 -2.03 17.39 -5.82
CA ASP A 76 -1.74 18.59 -5.02
C ASP A 76 -0.29 18.57 -4.51
N LYS A 77 0.18 17.44 -3.97
CA LYS A 77 1.55 17.31 -3.45
C LYS A 77 2.62 17.33 -4.54
N ILE A 78 2.38 16.69 -5.68
CA ILE A 78 3.33 16.69 -6.80
C ILE A 78 3.48 18.10 -7.38
N ILE A 79 2.38 18.84 -7.52
CA ILE A 79 2.42 20.24 -7.98
C ILE A 79 3.20 21.12 -6.99
N ILE A 80 3.00 20.94 -5.69
CA ILE A 80 3.73 21.68 -4.65
C ILE A 80 5.24 21.39 -4.70
N LEU A 81 5.63 20.11 -4.88
CA LEU A 81 7.03 19.71 -4.94
C LEU A 81 7.72 20.14 -6.23
N TYR A 82 6.97 20.22 -7.32
CA TYR A 82 7.48 20.50 -8.66
C TYR A 82 6.63 21.56 -9.35
N PRO A 83 6.64 22.83 -8.89
CA PRO A 83 5.74 23.87 -9.40
C PRO A 83 5.92 24.16 -10.90
N GLU A 84 7.11 23.94 -11.43
CA GLU A 84 7.44 24.10 -12.86
C GLU A 84 7.20 22.82 -13.70
N GLY A 85 6.67 21.77 -13.08
CA GLY A 85 6.54 20.44 -13.67
C GLY A 85 7.74 19.53 -13.44
N VAL A 86 7.68 18.34 -14.05
CA VAL A 86 8.58 17.21 -13.78
C VAL A 86 9.56 16.93 -14.93
N GLU A 87 9.78 17.89 -15.83
CA GLU A 87 10.53 17.65 -17.07
C GLU A 87 12.01 17.28 -16.82
N THR A 88 12.60 17.75 -15.72
CA THR A 88 14.04 17.64 -15.43
C THR A 88 14.40 16.56 -14.42
N ILE A 89 13.42 15.83 -13.88
CA ILE A 89 13.68 14.81 -12.86
C ILE A 89 13.96 13.45 -13.48
N SER A 90 14.91 12.71 -12.91
CA SER A 90 15.15 11.33 -13.34
C SER A 90 13.99 10.42 -12.94
N ALA A 91 13.78 9.34 -13.70
CA ALA A 91 12.76 8.33 -13.39
C ALA A 91 12.92 7.76 -11.96
N ASP A 92 14.16 7.54 -11.51
CA ASP A 92 14.45 7.05 -10.15
C ASP A 92 14.08 8.07 -9.05
N THR A 93 14.35 9.36 -9.29
CA THR A 93 13.99 10.42 -8.35
C THR A 93 12.47 10.54 -8.27
N LEU A 94 11.80 10.58 -9.44
CA LEU A 94 10.36 10.64 -9.51
C LEU A 94 9.71 9.45 -8.80
N LYS A 95 10.23 8.23 -9.01
CA LYS A 95 9.75 7.03 -8.33
C LYS A 95 9.80 7.19 -6.81
N LYS A 96 10.93 7.66 -6.25
CA LYS A 96 11.08 7.90 -4.81
C LYS A 96 10.07 8.94 -4.30
N VAL A 97 9.86 10.02 -5.06
CA VAL A 97 8.87 11.03 -4.67
C VAL A 97 7.46 10.47 -4.70
N ILE A 98 7.09 9.72 -5.73
CA ILE A 98 5.79 9.08 -5.81
C ILE A 98 5.60 8.07 -4.67
N GLU A 99 6.62 7.31 -4.32
CA GLU A 99 6.60 6.42 -3.14
C GLU A 99 6.37 7.21 -1.85
N GLN A 100 7.07 8.34 -1.66
CA GLN A 100 6.91 9.19 -0.48
C GLN A 100 5.53 9.85 -0.41
N VAL A 101 5.14 10.58 -1.45
CA VAL A 101 3.82 11.23 -1.56
C VAL A 101 2.71 10.19 -1.43
N GLY A 102 2.93 9.00 -1.99
CA GLY A 102 1.96 7.92 -1.89
C GLY A 102 1.80 7.37 -0.50
N MET A 103 2.85 7.33 0.31
CA MET A 103 2.70 7.05 1.74
C MET A 103 1.88 8.15 2.42
N GLU A 104 2.19 9.41 2.19
CA GLU A 104 1.45 10.52 2.83
C GLU A 104 -0.04 10.52 2.43
N CYS A 105 -0.36 10.30 1.16
CA CYS A 105 -1.74 10.27 0.68
C CYS A 105 -2.49 9.00 1.06
N ALA A 106 -1.78 7.91 1.34
CA ALA A 106 -2.37 6.65 1.78
C ALA A 106 -2.92 6.69 3.21
N GLU A 107 -2.55 7.69 4.02
CA GLU A 107 -3.13 7.89 5.36
C GLU A 107 -4.64 8.19 5.30
N THR A 108 -5.15 8.64 4.15
CA THR A 108 -6.59 8.86 3.91
C THR A 108 -7.37 7.58 3.62
N ILE A 109 -6.68 6.45 3.45
CA ILE A 109 -7.31 5.15 3.15
C ILE A 109 -7.83 4.51 4.42
N THR A 110 -9.15 4.50 4.52
CA THR A 110 -9.89 3.78 5.56
C THR A 110 -10.51 2.49 5.04
N LYS A 111 -10.60 2.34 3.71
CA LYS A 111 -11.19 1.18 3.04
C LYS A 111 -10.26 0.57 2.00
N LEU A 112 -9.97 -0.72 2.15
CA LEU A 112 -9.25 -1.52 1.16
C LEU A 112 -10.13 -2.63 0.63
N SER A 113 -10.07 -2.89 -0.67
CA SER A 113 -10.76 -4.03 -1.28
C SER A 113 -9.75 -5.12 -1.64
N TRP A 114 -10.16 -6.39 -1.56
CA TRP A 114 -9.32 -7.48 -2.04
C TRP A 114 -9.26 -7.48 -3.57
N THR A 115 -8.11 -7.09 -4.09
CA THR A 115 -7.71 -7.20 -5.50
C THR A 115 -6.43 -8.02 -5.59
N PRO A 116 -6.10 -8.61 -6.77
CA PRO A 116 -4.82 -9.32 -6.95
C PRO A 116 -3.59 -8.48 -6.57
N ILE A 117 -3.64 -7.16 -6.78
CA ILE A 117 -2.57 -6.23 -6.41
C ILE A 117 -2.48 -6.11 -4.89
N THR A 118 -3.61 -5.89 -4.22
CA THR A 118 -3.61 -5.79 -2.75
C THR A 118 -3.20 -7.10 -2.08
N GLU A 119 -3.63 -8.23 -2.62
CA GLU A 119 -3.30 -9.55 -2.09
C GLU A 119 -1.79 -9.82 -2.21
N LYS A 120 -1.22 -9.56 -3.40
CA LYS A 120 0.22 -9.73 -3.64
C LYS A 120 1.06 -8.88 -2.70
N ALA A 121 0.65 -7.64 -2.46
CA ALA A 121 1.41 -6.74 -1.59
C ALA A 121 1.19 -7.04 -0.09
N CYS A 122 0.02 -7.51 0.32
CA CYS A 122 -0.17 -8.09 1.66
C CYS A 122 0.74 -9.30 1.88
N LEU A 123 0.76 -10.25 0.94
CA LEU A 123 1.61 -11.44 1.01
C LEU A 123 3.09 -11.06 1.13
N LYS A 124 3.57 -10.15 0.28
CA LYS A 124 4.94 -9.63 0.37
C LYS A 124 5.22 -9.05 1.75
N LYS A 125 4.34 -8.17 2.24
CA LYS A 125 4.52 -7.49 3.52
C LYS A 125 4.52 -8.44 4.71
N PHE A 126 3.61 -9.41 4.73
CA PHE A 126 3.53 -10.45 5.77
C PHE A 126 4.77 -11.34 5.77
N ARG A 127 5.28 -11.70 4.58
CA ARG A 127 6.51 -12.48 4.44
C ARG A 127 7.74 -11.73 4.98
N ASP A 128 7.75 -10.40 4.82
CA ASP A 128 8.85 -9.53 5.21
C ASP A 128 8.76 -9.06 6.69
N PHE A 129 7.88 -9.67 7.49
CA PHE A 129 7.79 -9.43 8.94
C PHE A 129 9.12 -9.77 9.65
N LYS A 130 9.53 -8.89 10.57
CA LYS A 130 10.82 -9.01 11.27
C LYS A 130 10.85 -10.24 12.17
N GLU A 131 9.70 -10.61 12.70
CA GLU A 131 9.44 -11.76 13.55
C GLU A 131 9.69 -13.08 12.81
N LEU A 132 9.62 -13.06 11.48
CA LEU A 132 9.91 -14.21 10.63
C LEU A 132 11.38 -14.32 10.24
N LYS A 133 12.25 -13.44 10.77
CA LYS A 133 13.69 -13.51 10.52
C LYS A 133 14.25 -14.82 11.07
N GLY A 134 14.84 -15.63 10.19
CA GLY A 134 15.42 -16.93 10.53
C GLY A 134 14.58 -18.14 10.09
N TYR A 135 13.33 -17.95 9.67
CA TYR A 135 12.54 -19.01 9.04
C TYR A 135 12.87 -19.17 7.56
N SER A 136 12.61 -20.36 7.00
CA SER A 136 12.76 -20.62 5.56
C SER A 136 11.75 -19.83 4.73
N GLU A 137 12.07 -19.53 3.47
CA GLU A 137 11.15 -18.82 2.57
C GLU A 137 9.82 -19.56 2.38
N GLU A 138 9.83 -20.89 2.42
CA GLU A 138 8.62 -21.71 2.41
C GLU A 138 7.75 -21.43 3.64
N LYS A 139 8.31 -21.47 4.85
CA LYS A 139 7.58 -21.17 6.09
C LYS A 139 7.03 -19.75 6.11
N LYS A 140 7.81 -18.76 5.65
CA LYS A 140 7.33 -17.37 5.54
C LYS A 140 6.18 -17.23 4.54
N THR A 141 6.27 -17.92 3.40
CA THR A 141 5.23 -17.91 2.37
C THR A 141 3.94 -18.55 2.88
N SER A 142 4.04 -19.70 3.54
CA SER A 142 2.89 -20.38 4.15
C SER A 142 2.25 -19.54 5.26
N TYR A 143 3.05 -18.89 6.10
CA TYR A 143 2.56 -17.99 7.15
C TYR A 143 1.83 -16.77 6.55
N ALA A 144 2.42 -16.12 5.56
CA ALA A 144 1.79 -15.01 4.84
C ALA A 144 0.47 -15.42 4.17
N GLY A 145 0.44 -16.62 3.57
CA GLY A 145 -0.76 -17.20 2.98
C GLY A 145 -1.87 -17.45 4.01
N CYS A 146 -1.53 -18.04 5.16
CA CYS A 146 -2.47 -18.23 6.27
C CYS A 146 -3.09 -16.91 6.74
N LEU A 147 -2.26 -15.87 6.93
CA LEU A 147 -2.74 -14.57 7.36
C LEU A 147 -3.68 -13.92 6.36
N LEU A 148 -3.32 -13.92 5.07
CA LEU A 148 -4.18 -13.35 4.05
C LEU A 148 -5.50 -14.12 3.95
N ALA A 149 -5.47 -15.46 4.03
CA ALA A 149 -6.67 -16.28 4.00
C ALA A 149 -7.63 -15.93 5.15
N LYS A 150 -7.13 -15.86 6.40
CA LYS A 150 -7.96 -15.49 7.55
C LYS A 150 -8.48 -14.06 7.49
N LEU A 151 -7.69 -13.11 6.97
CA LEU A 151 -8.15 -11.75 6.72
C LEU A 151 -9.28 -11.72 5.69
N LYS A 152 -9.17 -12.49 4.61
CA LYS A 152 -10.22 -12.59 3.59
C LYS A 152 -11.48 -13.28 4.11
N GLU A 153 -11.33 -14.30 4.95
CA GLU A 153 -12.47 -14.98 5.59
C GLU A 153 -13.22 -14.04 6.54
N LYS A 154 -12.50 -13.31 7.39
CA LYS A 154 -13.10 -12.38 8.35
C LYS A 154 -13.65 -11.10 7.68
N TYR A 155 -12.99 -10.64 6.62
CA TYR A 155 -13.32 -9.40 5.92
C TYR A 155 -13.52 -9.66 4.42
N PRO A 156 -14.58 -10.38 3.99
CA PRO A 156 -14.71 -10.85 2.60
C PRO A 156 -14.81 -9.73 1.56
N LYS A 157 -15.23 -8.53 1.97
CA LYS A 157 -15.31 -7.34 1.09
C LYS A 157 -14.05 -6.47 1.13
N GLY A 158 -13.01 -6.92 1.84
CA GLY A 158 -11.84 -6.13 2.17
C GLY A 158 -11.98 -5.41 3.51
N LEU A 159 -10.97 -4.62 3.86
CA LEU A 159 -10.86 -3.92 5.13
C LEU A 159 -11.63 -2.61 5.06
N MET A 160 -12.90 -2.61 5.45
CA MET A 160 -13.78 -1.44 5.35
C MET A 160 -13.74 -0.53 6.59
N THR A 161 -13.04 -0.98 7.63
CA THR A 161 -12.80 -0.28 8.89
C THR A 161 -11.37 -0.58 9.33
N GLU A 162 -10.85 0.27 10.21
CA GLU A 162 -9.60 -0.04 10.89
C GLU A 162 -9.76 -1.35 11.67
N ILE A 163 -8.78 -2.26 11.53
CA ILE A 163 -8.74 -3.49 12.33
C ILE A 163 -8.01 -3.14 13.62
N SER A 164 -8.60 -3.49 14.77
CA SER A 164 -7.96 -3.25 16.05
C SER A 164 -6.68 -4.09 16.21
N GLN A 165 -5.72 -3.59 16.99
CA GLN A 165 -4.48 -4.33 17.23
C GLN A 165 -4.74 -5.71 17.85
N GLY A 166 -5.71 -5.81 18.78
CA GLY A 166 -6.06 -7.10 19.40
C GLY A 166 -6.58 -8.13 18.40
N GLU A 167 -7.34 -7.68 17.40
CA GLU A 167 -7.80 -8.58 16.34
C GLU A 167 -6.67 -9.01 15.41
N MET A 168 -5.75 -8.10 15.06
CA MET A 168 -4.57 -8.48 14.29
C MET A 168 -3.67 -9.45 15.05
N ASP A 169 -3.45 -9.22 16.35
CA ASP A 169 -2.68 -10.12 17.22
C ASP A 169 -3.31 -11.52 17.25
N SER A 170 -4.65 -11.61 17.33
CA SER A 170 -5.37 -12.89 17.27
C SER A 170 -5.15 -13.61 15.95
N LEU A 171 -5.25 -12.90 14.81
CA LEU A 171 -5.00 -13.47 13.49
C LEU A 171 -3.53 -13.95 13.34
N TYR A 172 -2.58 -13.20 13.91
CA TYR A 172 -1.17 -13.58 13.93
C TYR A 172 -0.93 -14.85 14.73
N ALA A 173 -1.49 -14.94 15.93
CA ALA A 173 -1.37 -16.11 16.80
C ALA A 173 -1.94 -17.37 16.14
N ASP A 174 -3.08 -17.24 15.48
CA ASP A 174 -3.73 -18.33 14.75
C ASP A 174 -2.88 -18.95 13.65
N CYS A 175 -1.93 -18.20 13.06
CA CYS A 175 -1.06 -18.69 12.00
C CYS A 175 0.32 -19.16 12.49
N LEU A 176 0.64 -19.03 13.79
CA LEU A 176 1.95 -19.42 14.32
C LEU A 176 2.22 -20.93 14.21
N TYR A 177 1.19 -21.77 14.14
CA TYR A 177 1.38 -23.23 13.99
C TYR A 177 2.10 -23.58 12.68
N VAL A 178 1.99 -22.75 11.64
CA VAL A 178 2.65 -22.92 10.34
C VAL A 178 4.19 -22.83 10.47
N LEU A 179 4.67 -22.18 11.53
CA LEU A 179 6.09 -21.97 11.78
C LEU A 179 6.74 -23.10 12.59
N LYS A 180 5.95 -24.00 13.19
CA LYS A 180 6.44 -25.19 13.91
C LYS A 180 7.01 -26.18 12.91
#